data_AF-A0A2V1N0N1-F1
#
_entry.id   AF-A0A2V1N0N1-F1
#
_cell.length_a   1.000
_cell.length_b   1.000
_cell.length_c   1.000
_cell.angle_alpha   90.00
_cell.angle_beta   90.00
_cell.angle_gamma   90.00
#
_symmetry.space_group_name_H-M   'P 1'
#
loop_
_entity.id
_entity.type
_entity.pdbx_description
1 polymer ?
#
loop_
_entity_poly.entity_id
_entity_poly.type
_entity_poly.pdbx_seq_one_letter_code
_entity_poly.pdbx_strand_id
1 'polypeptide(L)'
;MVNGTHHTRFSVRTMVQVALFACCAYILMFLSFPIIPFVSYMKLDFSEVVILLAMVILGPTEAILVSAIEALLYFVTTGVDIPNLIGVGTAFIAALAFMLPIYWTAKALKNQTFLRRAIVSVLVGTLTLTVVMALANWLVITPLYLNVLHMSIGMPLSKLVLLGVIPFNLLKGVIIGIVFIFMMQRMNGWIATHRNQF
;
A
#
# COMPACT_ATOMS: atom_id res chain seq x y z
N MET A 1 -20.68 36.08 19.38
CA MET A 1 -19.50 35.34 18.87
C MET A 1 -19.88 33.87 18.77
N VAL A 2 -20.26 33.39 17.59
CA VAL A 2 -20.57 31.97 17.35
C VAL A 2 -19.37 31.39 16.63
N ASN A 3 -18.61 30.55 17.34
CA ASN A 3 -17.52 29.77 16.77
C ASN A 3 -18.12 28.74 15.80
N GLY A 4 -18.01 29.02 14.50
CA GLY A 4 -18.33 28.06 13.46
C GLY A 4 -17.34 26.90 13.52
N THR A 5 -17.83 25.71 13.83
CA THR A 5 -17.09 24.47 13.66
C THR A 5 -16.76 24.30 12.17
N HIS A 6 -15.48 24.38 11.82
CA HIS A 6 -15.00 24.04 10.48
C HIS A 6 -15.25 22.54 10.23
N HIS A 7 -16.42 22.21 9.71
CA HIS A 7 -16.59 20.95 8.99
C HIS A 7 -15.72 21.06 7.73
N THR A 8 -14.58 20.38 7.72
CA THR A 8 -13.77 20.19 6.50
C THR A 8 -14.62 19.40 5.50
N ARG A 9 -15.44 20.11 4.71
CA ARG A 9 -16.29 19.50 3.69
C ARG A 9 -15.37 18.90 2.64
N PHE A 10 -15.48 17.59 2.45
CA PHE A 10 -14.81 16.89 1.35
C PHE A 10 -15.22 17.54 0.04
N SER A 11 -14.26 18.12 -0.69
CA SER A 11 -14.59 18.86 -1.91
C SER A 11 -14.98 17.88 -3.02
N VAL A 12 -15.88 18.29 -3.92
CA VAL A 12 -16.25 17.48 -5.10
C VAL A 12 -14.99 17.13 -5.91
N ARG A 13 -14.01 18.04 -5.98
CA ARG A 13 -12.72 17.81 -6.63
C ARG A 13 -11.95 16.67 -5.97
N THR A 14 -11.83 16.68 -4.64
CA THR A 14 -11.14 15.62 -3.88
C THR A 14 -11.83 14.27 -4.08
N MET A 15 -13.16 14.26 -4.12
CA MET A 15 -13.94 13.04 -4.38
C MET A 15 -13.67 12.46 -5.76
N VAL A 16 -13.67 13.30 -6.80
CA VAL A 16 -13.33 12.86 -8.16
C VAL A 16 -11.90 12.34 -8.22
N GLN A 17 -10.94 13.01 -7.58
CA GLN A 17 -9.54 12.56 -7.57
C GLN A 17 -9.38 11.21 -6.85
N VAL A 18 -9.99 11.03 -5.69
CA VAL A 18 -9.99 9.73 -4.98
C VAL A 18 -10.58 8.63 -5.86
N ALA A 19 -11.71 8.88 -6.52
CA ALA A 19 -12.32 7.91 -7.43
C ALA A 19 -11.39 7.53 -8.60
N LEU A 20 -10.70 8.52 -9.20
CA LEU A 20 -9.76 8.27 -10.30
C LEU A 20 -8.53 7.46 -9.84
N PHE A 21 -7.92 7.81 -8.71
CA PHE A 21 -6.79 7.04 -8.16
C PHE A 21 -7.22 5.62 -7.78
N ALA A 22 -8.38 5.46 -7.14
CA ALA A 22 -8.91 4.14 -6.78
C ALA A 22 -9.19 3.28 -8.01
N CYS A 23 -9.76 3.86 -9.07
CA CYS A 23 -10.00 3.17 -10.34
C CYS A 23 -8.69 2.70 -10.99
N CYS A 24 -7.67 3.57 -11.05
CA CYS A 24 -6.36 3.21 -11.58
C CYS A 24 -5.70 2.10 -10.76
N ALA A 25 -5.72 2.21 -9.43
CA ALA A 25 -5.16 1.20 -8.54
C ALA A 25 -5.88 -0.14 -8.70
N TYR A 26 -7.21 -0.13 -8.75
CA TYR A 26 -8.06 -1.29 -8.98
C TYR A 26 -7.70 -2.03 -10.27
N ILE A 27 -7.55 -1.30 -11.39
CA ILE A 27 -7.17 -1.91 -12.68
C ILE A 27 -5.78 -2.56 -12.59
N LEU A 28 -4.82 -1.89 -11.94
CA LEU A 28 -3.46 -2.41 -11.81
C LEU A 28 -3.37 -3.64 -10.91
N MET A 29 -4.27 -3.80 -9.94
CA MET A 29 -4.32 -4.97 -9.06
C MET A 29 -4.60 -6.28 -9.82
N PHE A 30 -5.29 -6.22 -10.98
CA PHE A 30 -5.47 -7.40 -11.85
C PHE A 30 -4.16 -7.87 -12.51
N LEU A 31 -3.17 -7.00 -12.63
CA LEU A 31 -1.85 -7.33 -13.18
C LEU A 31 -0.92 -7.89 -12.09
N SER A 32 -1.49 -8.52 -11.06
CA SER A 32 -0.76 -9.09 -9.93
C SER A 32 -0.14 -10.45 -10.27
N PHE A 33 1.10 -10.68 -9.83
CA PHE A 33 1.82 -11.93 -10.07
C PHE A 33 2.62 -12.38 -8.84
N PRO A 34 2.79 -13.71 -8.63
CA PRO A 34 3.61 -14.22 -7.54
C PRO A 34 5.10 -14.04 -7.85
N ILE A 35 5.86 -13.52 -6.90
CA ILE A 35 7.33 -13.38 -7.02
C ILE A 35 8.04 -14.62 -6.50
N ILE A 36 7.54 -15.21 -5.41
CA ILE A 36 8.15 -16.36 -4.75
C ILE A 36 7.25 -17.59 -4.97
N PRO A 37 7.67 -18.60 -5.75
CA PRO A 37 6.81 -19.69 -6.18
C PRO A 37 6.15 -20.49 -5.05
N PHE A 38 6.87 -20.75 -3.95
CA PHE A 38 6.34 -21.55 -2.83
C PHE A 38 5.41 -20.78 -1.89
N VAL A 39 5.27 -19.46 -2.07
CA VAL A 39 4.24 -18.62 -1.43
C VAL A 39 3.41 -17.89 -2.49
N SER A 40 2.91 -18.65 -3.48
CA SER A 40 2.20 -18.13 -4.66
C SER A 40 0.91 -17.34 -4.37
N TYR A 41 0.38 -17.44 -3.15
CA TYR A 41 -0.74 -16.63 -2.68
C TYR A 41 -0.33 -15.17 -2.39
N MET A 42 0.97 -14.89 -2.22
CA MET A 42 1.50 -13.54 -2.08
C MET A 42 1.85 -12.97 -3.45
N LYS A 43 1.12 -11.95 -3.87
CA LYS A 43 1.29 -11.33 -5.18
C LYS A 43 1.80 -9.90 -5.08
N LEU A 44 2.67 -9.54 -6.02
CA LEU A 44 3.09 -8.17 -6.27
C LEU A 44 2.23 -7.60 -7.40
N ASP A 45 1.85 -6.34 -7.25
CA ASP A 45 1.17 -5.52 -8.24
C ASP A 45 1.63 -4.07 -8.09
N PHE A 46 1.34 -3.23 -9.08
CA PHE A 46 1.75 -1.82 -9.10
C PHE A 46 0.66 -0.86 -8.62
N SER A 47 -0.46 -1.36 -8.07
CA SER A 47 -1.52 -0.48 -7.54
C SER A 47 -1.02 0.34 -6.35
N GLU A 48 -0.10 -0.21 -5.56
CA GLU A 48 0.52 0.48 -4.43
C GLU A 48 1.29 1.74 -4.84
N VAL A 49 1.86 1.78 -6.05
CA VAL A 49 2.48 3.00 -6.58
C VAL A 49 1.44 4.09 -6.76
N VAL A 50 0.25 3.74 -7.25
CA VAL A 50 -0.87 4.68 -7.42
C VAL A 50 -1.38 5.18 -6.07
N ILE A 51 -1.47 4.30 -5.07
CA ILE A 51 -1.83 4.68 -3.69
C ILE A 51 -0.79 5.65 -3.10
N LEU A 52 0.50 5.40 -3.29
CA LEU A 52 1.57 6.29 -2.83
C LEU A 52 1.54 7.65 -3.52
N LEU A 53 1.20 7.71 -4.81
CA LEU A 53 1.00 8.97 -5.53
C LEU A 53 -0.22 9.73 -5.01
N ALA A 54 -1.34 9.03 -4.78
CA ALA A 54 -2.52 9.62 -4.15
C ALA A 54 -2.17 10.21 -2.78
N MET A 55 -1.34 9.52 -2.00
CA MET A 55 -0.88 10.00 -0.69
C MET A 55 -0.07 11.28 -0.78
N VAL A 56 0.82 11.40 -1.76
CA VAL A 56 1.62 12.61 -1.96
C VAL A 56 0.77 13.78 -2.45
N ILE A 57 -0.20 13.52 -3.32
CA ILE A 57 -0.98 14.56 -4.01
C ILE A 57 -2.17 15.03 -3.17
N LEU A 58 -2.87 14.09 -2.53
CA LEU A 58 -4.12 14.35 -1.82
C LEU A 58 -3.95 14.34 -0.30
N GLY A 59 -3.02 13.54 0.22
CA GLY A 59 -2.80 13.35 1.64
C GLY A 59 -3.01 11.90 2.09
N PRO A 60 -2.58 11.57 3.32
CA PRO A 60 -2.63 10.20 3.83
C PRO A 60 -4.07 9.71 4.04
N THR A 61 -4.99 10.59 4.43
CA THR A 61 -6.40 10.25 4.66
C THR A 61 -7.10 9.83 3.37
N GLU A 62 -6.87 10.57 2.29
CA GLU A 62 -7.40 10.32 0.97
C GLU A 62 -6.78 9.05 0.37
N ALA A 63 -5.50 8.79 0.60
CA ALA A 63 -4.85 7.56 0.17
C ALA A 63 -5.38 6.31 0.89
N ILE A 64 -5.73 6.41 2.19
CA ILE A 64 -6.44 5.34 2.90
C ILE A 64 -7.77 5.06 2.21
N LEU A 65 -8.53 6.10 1.85
CA LEU A 65 -9.79 5.94 1.12
C LEU A 65 -9.58 5.32 -0.27
N VAL A 66 -8.55 5.75 -1.00
CA VAL A 66 -8.18 5.17 -2.31
C VAL A 66 -7.94 3.67 -2.17
N SER A 67 -7.09 3.26 -1.24
CA SER A 67 -6.77 1.85 -1.01
C SER A 67 -7.97 1.04 -0.50
N ALA A 68 -8.84 1.64 0.32
CA ALA A 68 -10.06 0.99 0.79
C ALA A 68 -11.08 0.77 -0.34
N ILE A 69 -11.27 1.77 -1.22
CA ILE A 69 -12.18 1.67 -2.37
C ILE A 69 -11.64 0.65 -3.37
N GLU A 70 -10.34 0.71 -3.68
CA GLU A 70 -9.67 -0.30 -4.51
C GLU A 70 -9.92 -1.71 -3.97
N ALA A 71 -9.62 -1.94 -2.69
CA ALA A 71 -9.80 -3.22 -2.04
C ALA A 71 -11.26 -3.70 -2.13
N LEU A 72 -12.22 -2.82 -1.84
CA LEU A 72 -13.64 -3.14 -1.93
C LEU A 72 -14.05 -3.51 -3.36
N LEU A 73 -13.63 -2.73 -4.36
CA LEU A 73 -13.94 -3.00 -5.76
C LEU A 73 -13.33 -4.33 -6.22
N TYR A 74 -12.07 -4.59 -5.86
CA TYR A 74 -11.39 -5.83 -6.20
C TYR A 74 -12.09 -7.03 -5.55
N PHE A 75 -12.46 -6.93 -4.27
CA PHE A 75 -13.19 -7.99 -3.57
C PHE A 75 -14.54 -8.30 -4.22
N VAL A 76 -15.36 -7.28 -4.47
CA VAL A 76 -16.70 -7.47 -5.05
C VAL A 76 -16.64 -8.04 -6.47
N THR A 77 -15.61 -7.68 -7.25
CA THR A 77 -15.51 -8.09 -8.65
C THR A 77 -14.76 -9.40 -8.88
N THR A 78 -13.86 -9.81 -7.97
CA THR A 78 -13.11 -11.07 -8.09
C THR A 78 -13.74 -12.24 -7.32
N GLY A 79 -14.66 -11.95 -6.40
CA GLY A 79 -15.44 -12.97 -5.68
C GLY A 79 -15.59 -12.63 -4.20
N VAL A 80 -16.83 -12.60 -3.72
CA VAL A 80 -17.16 -12.35 -2.31
C VAL A 80 -17.06 -13.66 -1.52
N ASP A 81 -15.83 -14.12 -1.30
CA ASP A 81 -15.51 -15.33 -0.54
C ASP A 81 -14.42 -15.10 0.53
N ILE A 82 -14.27 -16.05 1.45
CA ILE A 82 -13.35 -15.92 2.59
C ILE A 82 -11.88 -15.86 2.14
N PRO A 83 -11.37 -16.72 1.24
CA PRO A 83 -10.01 -16.61 0.72
C PRO A 83 -9.70 -15.24 0.10
N ASN A 84 -10.59 -14.73 -0.75
CA ASN A 84 -10.44 -13.42 -1.38
C ASN A 84 -10.48 -12.30 -0.33
N LEU A 85 -11.36 -12.38 0.67
CA LEU A 85 -11.40 -11.41 1.77
C LEU A 85 -10.08 -11.36 2.53
N ILE A 86 -9.47 -12.51 2.81
CA ILE A 86 -8.15 -12.58 3.46
C ILE A 86 -7.09 -11.94 2.57
N GLY A 87 -7.06 -12.28 1.27
CA GLY A 87 -6.08 -11.73 0.32
C GLY A 87 -6.19 -10.21 0.18
N VAL A 88 -7.40 -9.71 -0.09
CA VAL A 88 -7.68 -8.28 -0.25
C VAL A 88 -7.45 -7.51 1.05
N GLY A 89 -7.90 -8.03 2.19
CA GLY A 89 -7.66 -7.43 3.50
C GLY A 89 -6.17 -7.37 3.83
N THR A 90 -5.42 -8.41 3.47
CA THR A 90 -3.96 -8.45 3.61
C THR A 90 -3.28 -7.40 2.74
N ALA A 91 -3.72 -7.23 1.49
CA ALA A 91 -3.20 -6.20 0.59
C ALA A 91 -3.47 -4.79 1.14
N PHE A 92 -4.66 -4.52 1.67
CA PHE A 92 -5.00 -3.25 2.32
C PHE A 92 -4.11 -2.97 3.53
N ILE A 93 -3.92 -3.94 4.42
CA ILE A 93 -3.02 -3.81 5.59
C ILE A 93 -1.58 -3.52 5.13
N ALA A 94 -1.10 -4.23 4.11
CA ALA A 94 0.23 -4.02 3.54
C ALA A 94 0.39 -2.60 2.99
N ALA A 95 -0.59 -2.10 2.23
CA ALA A 95 -0.59 -0.73 1.71
C ALA A 95 -0.48 0.31 2.83
N LEU A 96 -1.26 0.17 3.91
CA LEU A 96 -1.18 1.05 5.07
C LEU A 96 0.18 0.98 5.78
N ALA A 97 0.67 -0.25 6.01
CA ALA A 97 1.95 -0.50 6.67
C ALA A 97 3.15 0.03 5.87
N PHE A 98 3.01 0.16 4.55
CA PHE A 98 4.03 0.73 3.68
C PHE A 98 3.91 2.26 3.55
N MET A 99 2.72 2.77 3.24
CA MET A 99 2.55 4.18 2.86
C MET A 99 2.64 5.15 4.05
N LEU A 100 2.06 4.80 5.21
CA LEU A 100 2.01 5.69 6.37
C LEU A 100 3.40 6.05 6.94
N PRO A 101 4.31 5.08 7.18
CA PRO A 101 5.67 5.40 7.55
C PRO A 101 6.41 6.22 6.48
N ILE A 102 6.20 5.95 5.18
CA ILE A 102 6.76 6.77 4.10
C ILE A 102 6.32 8.23 4.27
N TYR A 103 5.03 8.47 4.49
CA TYR A 103 4.49 9.82 4.67
C TYR A 103 5.13 10.55 5.87
N TRP A 104 5.14 9.92 7.05
CA TRP A 104 5.66 10.57 8.26
C TRP A 104 7.16 10.78 8.20
N THR A 105 7.92 9.82 7.67
CA THR A 105 9.37 9.99 7.46
C THR A 105 9.67 11.08 6.44
N ALA A 106 8.92 11.14 5.32
CA ALA A 106 9.09 12.20 4.33
C ALA A 106 8.78 13.59 4.91
N LYS A 107 7.73 13.68 5.74
CA LYS A 107 7.36 14.91 6.45
C LYS A 107 8.45 15.35 7.43
N ALA A 108 9.04 14.42 8.17
CA ALA A 108 10.14 14.70 9.11
C ALA A 108 11.42 15.15 8.37
N LEU A 109 11.69 14.60 7.19
CA LEU A 109 12.87 14.91 6.38
C LEU A 109 12.63 16.03 5.35
N LYS A 110 11.64 16.91 5.57
CA LYS A 110 11.27 17.98 4.62
C LYS A 110 12.43 18.91 4.21
N ASN A 111 13.42 19.08 5.09
CA ASN A 111 14.59 19.95 4.88
C ASN A 111 15.76 19.25 4.17
N GLN A 112 15.67 17.94 3.90
CA GLN A 112 16.71 17.17 3.22
C GLN A 112 16.56 17.24 1.69
N THR A 113 17.61 16.85 0.97
CA THR A 113 17.53 16.70 -0.50
C THR A 113 16.41 15.74 -0.88
N PHE A 114 15.78 15.99 -2.03
CA PHE A 114 14.67 15.16 -2.53
C PHE A 114 15.04 13.67 -2.53
N LEU A 115 16.21 13.33 -3.08
CA LEU A 115 16.65 11.95 -3.20
C LEU A 115 16.88 11.29 -1.83
N ARG A 116 17.54 11.98 -0.89
CA ARG A 116 17.76 11.45 0.46
C ARG A 116 16.44 11.25 1.19
N ARG A 117 15.54 12.23 1.11
CA ARG A 117 14.19 12.14 1.70
C ARG A 117 13.43 10.94 1.14
N ALA A 118 13.41 10.78 -0.19
CA ALA A 118 12.67 9.72 -0.86
C ALA A 118 13.22 8.32 -0.51
N ILE A 119 14.54 8.12 -0.61
CA ILE A 119 15.20 6.85 -0.30
C ILE A 119 14.98 6.45 1.17
N VAL A 120 15.22 7.36 2.11
CA VAL A 120 15.08 7.04 3.55
C VAL A 120 13.62 6.75 3.89
N SER A 121 12.66 7.47 3.31
CA SER A 121 11.24 7.23 3.57
C SER A 121 10.81 5.85 3.05
N VAL A 122 11.20 5.49 1.82
CA VAL A 122 10.95 4.16 1.25
C VAL A 122 11.61 3.06 2.07
N LEU A 123 12.86 3.26 2.51
CA LEU A 123 13.55 2.28 3.35
C LEU A 123 12.78 2.01 4.65
N VAL A 124 12.38 3.07 5.37
CA VAL A 124 11.58 2.94 6.59
C VAL A 124 10.25 2.25 6.30
N GLY A 125 9.57 2.65 5.21
CA GLY A 125 8.34 1.99 4.76
C GLY A 125 8.50 0.50 4.52
N THR A 126 9.54 0.10 3.78
CA THR A 126 9.82 -1.31 3.47
C THR A 126 10.09 -2.12 4.74
N LEU A 127 10.83 -1.55 5.71
CA LEU A 127 11.08 -2.21 6.98
C LEU A 127 9.79 -2.35 7.81
N THR A 128 8.97 -1.29 7.88
CA THR A 128 7.68 -1.35 8.57
C THR A 128 6.73 -2.35 7.92
N LEU A 129 6.59 -2.31 6.59
CA LEU A 129 5.83 -3.30 5.82
C LEU A 129 6.28 -4.72 6.18
N THR A 130 7.58 -4.98 6.12
CA THR A 130 8.14 -6.31 6.38
C THR A 130 7.85 -6.78 7.81
N VAL A 131 8.05 -5.93 8.81
CA VAL A 131 7.79 -6.29 10.22
C VAL A 131 6.30 -6.53 10.46
N VAL A 132 5.44 -5.62 10.02
CA VAL A 132 3.99 -5.74 10.20
C VAL A 132 3.47 -7.00 9.50
N MET A 133 3.90 -7.25 8.27
CA MET A 133 3.45 -8.41 7.50
C MET A 133 4.02 -9.72 8.02
N ALA A 134 5.25 -9.74 8.54
CA ALA A 134 5.80 -10.91 9.21
C ALA A 134 4.98 -11.28 10.45
N LEU A 135 4.66 -10.29 11.31
CA LEU A 135 3.85 -10.51 12.50
C LEU A 135 2.41 -10.91 12.16
N ALA A 136 1.79 -10.24 11.20
CA ALA A 136 0.42 -10.53 10.78
C ALA A 136 0.32 -11.93 10.16
N ASN A 137 1.29 -12.35 9.34
CA ASN A 137 1.33 -13.70 8.77
C ASN A 137 1.65 -14.77 9.81
N TRP A 138 2.50 -14.48 10.78
CA TRP A 138 2.77 -15.41 11.87
C TRP A 138 1.54 -15.65 12.75
N LEU A 139 0.83 -14.58 13.13
CA LEU A 139 -0.22 -14.66 14.14
C LEU A 139 -1.60 -14.99 13.57
N VAL A 140 -1.92 -14.48 12.38
CA VAL A 140 -3.30 -14.47 11.87
C VAL A 140 -3.40 -14.92 10.42
N ILE A 141 -2.75 -14.21 9.49
CA ILE A 141 -3.03 -14.31 8.06
C ILE A 141 -2.70 -15.70 7.51
N THR A 142 -1.47 -16.20 7.68
CA THR A 142 -1.09 -17.50 7.13
C THR A 142 -1.86 -18.65 7.81
N PRO A 143 -1.96 -18.74 9.16
CA PRO A 143 -2.76 -19.78 9.80
C PRO A 143 -4.22 -19.81 9.31
N LEU A 144 -4.84 -18.64 9.20
CA LEU A 144 -6.22 -18.51 8.73
C LEU A 144 -6.34 -18.95 7.27
N TYR A 145 -5.44 -18.51 6.40
CA TYR A 145 -5.44 -18.86 4.98
C TYR A 145 -5.27 -20.36 4.73
N LEU A 146 -4.33 -21.00 5.44
CA LEU A 146 -4.09 -22.45 5.36
C LEU A 146 -5.29 -23.26 5.86
N ASN A 147 -5.93 -22.79 6.94
CA ASN A 147 -7.11 -23.45 7.49
C ASN A 147 -8.31 -23.39 6.53
N VAL A 148 -8.60 -22.20 5.98
CA VAL A 148 -9.75 -21.96 5.08
C VAL A 148 -9.59 -22.72 3.76
N LEU A 149 -8.38 -22.82 3.23
CA LEU A 149 -8.11 -23.52 1.97
C LEU A 149 -7.76 -25.00 2.15
N HIS A 150 -7.80 -25.53 3.37
CA HIS A 150 -7.39 -26.89 3.70
C HIS A 150 -6.00 -27.26 3.14
N MET A 151 -5.10 -26.28 3.12
CA MET A 151 -3.74 -26.45 2.59
C MET A 151 -2.79 -26.81 3.73
N SER A 152 -1.94 -27.81 3.48
CA SER A 152 -0.82 -28.13 4.34
C SER A 152 0.48 -27.72 3.66
N ILE A 153 1.27 -26.90 4.34
CA ILE A 153 2.63 -26.59 3.89
C ILE A 153 3.56 -27.51 4.66
N GLY A 154 4.35 -28.30 3.94
CA GLY A 154 5.29 -29.29 4.49
C GLY A 154 6.48 -28.69 5.27
N MET A 155 6.35 -27.47 5.78
CA MET A 155 7.36 -26.80 6.57
C MET A 155 6.73 -26.09 7.78
N PRO A 156 7.49 -25.90 8.88
CA PRO A 156 7.03 -25.11 10.01
C PRO A 156 6.66 -23.68 9.59
N LEU A 157 5.57 -23.15 10.15
CA LEU A 157 5.11 -21.77 9.92
C LEU A 157 6.24 -20.75 10.10
N SER A 158 7.13 -20.98 11.06
CA SER A 158 8.27 -20.12 11.32
C SER A 158 9.24 -20.00 10.16
N LYS A 159 9.55 -21.13 9.51
CA LYS A 159 10.39 -21.14 8.33
C LYS A 159 9.68 -20.51 7.14
N LEU A 160 8.36 -20.68 7.02
CA LEU A 160 7.60 -20.01 5.98
C LEU A 160 7.62 -18.49 6.13
N VAL A 161 7.44 -17.97 7.36
CA VAL A 161 7.52 -16.53 7.61
C VAL A 161 8.92 -16.01 7.31
N LEU A 162 9.95 -16.72 7.78
CA LEU A 162 11.33 -16.32 7.59
C LEU A 162 11.78 -16.34 6.13
N LEU A 163 11.43 -17.41 5.39
CA LEU A 163 11.94 -17.65 4.03
C LEU A 163 10.99 -17.20 2.93
N GLY A 164 9.71 -17.02 3.22
CA GLY A 164 8.69 -16.57 2.27
C GLY A 164 8.23 -15.15 2.54
N VAL A 165 7.59 -14.92 3.69
CA VAL A 165 6.91 -13.65 4.00
C VAL A 165 7.88 -12.48 4.07
N ILE A 166 8.97 -12.62 4.84
CA ILE A 166 9.97 -11.56 5.01
C ILE A 166 10.62 -11.18 3.66
N PRO A 167 11.21 -12.11 2.90
CA PRO A 167 11.84 -11.76 1.63
C PRO A 167 10.83 -11.26 0.59
N PHE A 168 9.60 -11.79 0.56
CA PHE A 168 8.54 -11.25 -0.29
C PHE A 168 8.28 -9.77 -0.02
N ASN A 169 8.08 -9.38 1.24
CA ASN A 169 7.77 -8.00 1.60
C ASN A 169 8.96 -7.05 1.43
N LEU A 170 10.19 -7.52 1.64
CA LEU A 170 11.40 -6.75 1.33
C LEU A 170 11.51 -6.47 -0.18
N LEU A 171 11.35 -7.51 -1.02
CA LEU A 171 11.38 -7.38 -2.47
C LEU A 171 10.27 -6.45 -2.95
N LYS A 172 9.05 -6.64 -2.43
CA LYS A 172 7.89 -5.80 -2.73
C LYS A 172 8.18 -4.34 -2.41
N GLY A 173 8.60 -4.02 -1.19
CA GLY A 173 8.90 -2.64 -0.80
C GLY A 173 10.02 -2.00 -1.63
N VAL A 174 11.06 -2.76 -2.01
CA VAL A 174 12.13 -2.27 -2.90
C VAL A 174 11.62 -1.99 -4.30
N ILE A 175 10.90 -2.94 -4.92
CA ILE A 175 10.40 -2.80 -6.30
C ILE A 175 9.43 -1.63 -6.40
N ILE A 176 8.41 -1.59 -5.53
CA ILE A 176 7.41 -0.51 -5.50
C ILE A 176 8.06 0.81 -5.14
N GLY A 177 8.99 0.80 -4.19
CA GLY A 177 9.77 1.97 -3.79
C GLY A 177 10.58 2.60 -4.92
N ILE A 178 11.29 1.79 -5.72
CA ILE A 178 12.05 2.26 -6.87
C ILE A 178 11.14 2.93 -7.90
N VAL A 179 10.03 2.27 -8.26
CA VAL A 179 9.06 2.82 -9.21
C VAL A 179 8.46 4.12 -8.69
N PHE A 180 8.08 4.17 -7.42
CA PHE A 180 7.55 5.37 -6.79
C PHE A 180 8.57 6.53 -6.81
N ILE A 181 9.83 6.30 -6.46
CA ILE A 181 10.87 7.35 -6.49
C ILE A 181 11.05 7.89 -7.91
N PHE A 182 11.07 7.00 -8.92
CA PHE A 182 11.19 7.41 -10.31
C PHE A 182 10.01 8.28 -10.76
N MET A 183 8.77 7.89 -10.42
CA MET A 183 7.58 8.68 -10.71
C MET A 183 7.62 10.05 -10.01
N MET A 184 8.00 10.07 -8.73
CA MET A 184 8.16 11.31 -7.96
C MET A 184 9.19 12.25 -8.57
N GLN A 185 10.33 11.72 -9.03
CA GLN A 185 11.35 12.52 -9.69
C GLN A 185 10.83 13.17 -10.99
N ARG A 186 10.06 12.43 -11.78
CA ARG A 186 9.43 12.93 -13.02
C ARG A 186 8.35 13.98 -12.73
N MET A 187 7.62 13.83 -11.62
CA MET A 187 6.51 14.69 -11.22
C MET A 187 6.92 15.92 -10.40
N ASN A 188 8.15 15.98 -9.89
CA ASN A 188 8.62 17.06 -9.01
C ASN A 188 8.35 18.47 -9.58
N GLY A 189 8.60 18.67 -10.88
CA GLY A 189 8.33 19.96 -11.54
C GLY A 189 6.85 20.32 -11.57
N TRP A 190 5.98 19.33 -11.84
CA TRP A 190 4.52 19.54 -11.87
C TRP A 190 3.94 19.79 -10.46
N ILE A 191 4.40 19.03 -9.47
CA ILE A 191 3.97 19.16 -8.07
C ILE A 191 4.36 20.54 -7.52
N ALA A 192 5.57 21.03 -7.83
CA ALA A 192 6.03 22.34 -7.37
C ALA A 192 5.13 23.49 -7.85
N THR A 193 4.65 23.41 -9.10
CA THR A 193 3.80 24.44 -9.72
C THR A 193 2.37 24.44 -9.15
N HIS A 194 1.84 23.29 -8.72
CA HIS A 194 0.45 23.15 -8.30
C HIS A 194 0.27 23.02 -6.77
N ARG A 195 1.35 23.11 -5.98
CA ARG A 195 1.32 22.96 -4.51
C ARG A 195 0.42 23.97 -3.78
N ASN A 196 0.11 25.11 -4.41
CA ASN A 196 -0.78 26.14 -3.84
C ASN A 196 -2.24 26.01 -4.32
N GLN A 197 -2.55 25.01 -5.15
CA GLN A 197 -3.90 24.69 -5.62
C GLN A 197 -4.45 23.41 -4.97
N PHE A 198 -3.71 22.85 -4.01
CA PHE A 198 -4.03 21.72 -3.14
C PHE A 198 -3.92 22.19 -1.69
#